data_AF-A0A7S0C4B8-F1
#
_entry.id   AF-A0A7S0C4B8-F1
#
_cell.length_a   1.000
_cell.length_b   1.000
_cell.length_c   1.000
_cell.angle_alpha   90.00
_cell.angle_beta   90.00
_cell.angle_gamma   90.00
#
_symmetry.space_group_name_H-M   'P 1'
#
loop_
_entity.id
_entity.type
_entity.pdbx_description
1 polymer ?
#
loop_
_entity_poly.entity_id
_entity_poly.type
_entity_poly.pdbx_seq_one_letter_code
_entity_poly.pdbx_strand_id
1 'polypeptide(L)'
;CDSISDSVPIYRCLLSSISKCSHISLQHQNFMFKWIPALSEIYSNESLWEIIFGSMTLAEATHFSPDRDMCRMLDALVIRCAAVWSDSHVLACQRWILSQDLKKWSGSYLSCQRAVRFLVVTGQHLSFQYQLKSSGIRLGKPFVCADSQENARASVSLAMLCGSKGFSPNNLSNSSILEWCEGRNKLPNWLSLIMYVAQAGKSCCQLATNCILDRMSMKSAPIELVQVVILRLYCSFPLSIPLGNQRLRVTLLEGARCHATPWMCWRCPLDNQLKDMMSSLSKNPQRGILVALGDRSKQHPLLTARHFSHMAVLLQQDGTARKRSLALDKQRGRTHASMPGFVVAETINGKVKLRARHWGYSFTELLWMSILDILLYLPKEVIFHNCSIQMGLCEVFATYIRLIAIQRTLQGDGNTARIKQKFTSILAAFRDFNPSAWNIWIKDKISDVDEWGEVGYVLAWNGIDLVAPADLPPDSANN
;
A
#
# COMPACT_ATOMS: atom_id res chain seq x y z
N CYS A 1 -44.97 -23.66 -28.52
CA CYS A 1 -45.02 -22.51 -27.61
C CYS A 1 -46.13 -22.67 -26.58
N ASP A 2 -46.23 -23.82 -25.89
CA ASP A 2 -47.23 -24.06 -24.85
C ASP A 2 -46.62 -24.90 -23.73
N SER A 3 -45.99 -24.24 -22.76
CA SER A 3 -45.77 -24.76 -21.39
C SER A 3 -45.24 -23.65 -20.45
N ILE A 4 -45.63 -22.40 -20.68
CA ILE A 4 -45.10 -21.22 -19.95
C ILE A 4 -45.87 -20.98 -18.63
N SER A 5 -47.04 -21.59 -18.40
CA SER A 5 -47.83 -21.40 -17.17
C SER A 5 -47.36 -22.23 -15.97
N ASP A 6 -46.70 -23.38 -16.19
CA ASP A 6 -46.44 -24.37 -15.12
C ASP A 6 -45.10 -24.15 -14.39
N SER A 7 -44.21 -23.31 -14.94
CA SER A 7 -42.92 -22.99 -14.30
C SER A 7 -43.04 -21.92 -13.21
N VAL A 8 -44.06 -21.05 -13.26
CA VAL A 8 -44.26 -19.98 -12.26
C VAL A 8 -44.64 -20.54 -10.87
N PRO A 9 -45.53 -21.56 -10.75
CA PRO A 9 -45.82 -22.22 -9.47
C PRO A 9 -44.62 -22.96 -8.87
N ILE A 10 -43.86 -23.72 -9.67
CA ILE A 10 -42.67 -24.46 -9.22
C ILE A 10 -41.61 -23.47 -8.71
N TYR A 11 -41.43 -22.37 -9.44
CA TYR A 11 -40.50 -21.32 -9.08
C TYR A 11 -40.90 -20.58 -7.78
N ARG A 12 -42.18 -20.22 -7.62
CA ARG A 12 -42.68 -19.64 -6.36
C ARG A 12 -42.58 -20.63 -5.19
N CYS A 13 -42.78 -21.91 -5.44
CA CYS A 13 -42.63 -22.96 -4.44
C CYS A 13 -41.17 -23.05 -3.97
N LEU A 14 -40.20 -23.07 -4.89
CA LEU A 14 -38.76 -23.08 -4.58
C LEU A 14 -38.33 -21.84 -3.78
N LEU A 15 -38.84 -20.66 -4.14
CA LEU A 15 -38.58 -19.42 -3.40
C LEU A 15 -39.21 -19.43 -2.01
N SER A 16 -40.40 -20.02 -1.85
CA SER A 16 -41.05 -20.21 -0.56
C SER A 16 -40.33 -21.24 0.32
N SER A 17 -39.67 -22.24 -0.27
CA SER A 17 -38.83 -23.19 0.45
C SER A 17 -37.57 -22.53 0.99
N ILE A 18 -36.98 -21.58 0.26
CA ILE A 18 -35.82 -20.80 0.73
C ILE A 18 -36.18 -19.92 1.93
N SER A 19 -37.39 -19.35 1.96
CA SER A 19 -37.80 -18.44 3.05
C SER A 19 -38.33 -19.16 4.29
N LYS A 20 -38.70 -20.45 4.20
CA LYS A 20 -39.36 -21.20 5.28
C LYS A 20 -38.56 -22.36 5.87
N CYS A 21 -37.51 -22.85 5.21
CA CYS A 21 -36.74 -24.01 5.70
C CYS A 21 -35.58 -23.60 6.61
N SER A 22 -35.54 -24.14 7.83
CA SER A 22 -34.40 -24.02 8.76
C SER A 22 -33.25 -24.98 8.44
N HIS A 23 -33.50 -26.04 7.66
CA HIS A 23 -32.48 -26.99 7.20
C HIS A 23 -32.73 -27.41 5.75
N ILE A 24 -31.69 -27.34 4.92
CA ILE A 24 -31.75 -27.63 3.49
C ILE A 24 -30.81 -28.79 3.17
N SER A 25 -31.37 -29.95 2.83
CA SER A 25 -30.59 -31.12 2.42
C SER A 25 -29.71 -30.83 1.19
N LEU A 26 -28.58 -31.55 1.05
CA LEU A 26 -27.67 -31.41 -0.09
C LEU A 26 -28.37 -31.62 -1.44
N GLN A 27 -29.34 -32.53 -1.51
CA GLN A 27 -30.16 -32.76 -2.71
C GLN A 27 -31.00 -31.53 -3.08
N HIS A 28 -31.61 -30.88 -2.08
CA HIS A 28 -32.34 -29.62 -2.29
C HIS A 28 -31.41 -28.47 -2.69
N GLN A 29 -30.20 -28.39 -2.13
CA GLN A 29 -29.19 -27.40 -2.53
C GLN A 29 -28.79 -27.58 -4.00
N ASN A 30 -28.48 -28.82 -4.42
CA ASN A 30 -28.13 -29.14 -5.81
C ASN A 30 -29.27 -28.84 -6.77
N PHE A 31 -30.51 -29.13 -6.36
CA PHE A 31 -31.69 -28.79 -7.14
C PHE A 31 -31.82 -27.28 -7.32
N MET A 32 -31.66 -26.50 -6.25
CA MET A 32 -31.72 -25.03 -6.30
C MET A 32 -30.62 -24.42 -7.15
N PHE A 33 -29.36 -24.88 -7.02
CA PHE A 33 -28.26 -24.38 -7.85
C PHE A 33 -28.42 -24.69 -9.34
N LYS A 34 -29.14 -25.76 -9.69
CA LYS A 34 -29.44 -26.09 -11.08
C LYS A 34 -30.58 -25.26 -11.64
N TRP A 35 -31.70 -25.19 -10.92
CA TRP A 35 -32.95 -24.66 -11.48
C TRP A 35 -33.16 -23.18 -11.22
N ILE A 36 -32.73 -22.62 -10.09
CA ILE A 36 -32.96 -21.20 -9.82
C ILE A 36 -32.24 -20.31 -10.84
N PRO A 37 -30.93 -20.48 -11.14
CA PRO A 37 -30.27 -19.67 -12.16
C PRO A 37 -30.91 -19.78 -13.54
N ALA A 38 -31.30 -20.99 -13.96
CA ALA A 38 -31.91 -21.24 -15.27
C ALA A 38 -33.34 -20.68 -15.38
N LEU A 39 -34.17 -20.85 -14.35
CA LEU A 39 -35.54 -20.36 -14.34
C LEU A 39 -35.61 -18.84 -14.16
N SER A 40 -34.69 -18.28 -13.37
CA SER A 40 -34.61 -16.82 -13.19
C SER A 40 -34.15 -16.10 -14.45
N GLU A 41 -33.38 -16.74 -15.34
CA GLU A 41 -33.06 -16.12 -16.63
C GLU A 41 -34.32 -15.79 -17.46
N ILE A 42 -35.36 -16.63 -17.36
CA ILE A 42 -36.59 -16.52 -18.15
C ILE A 42 -37.66 -15.67 -17.43
N TYR A 43 -37.74 -15.75 -16.10
CA TYR A 43 -38.86 -15.20 -15.30
C TYR A 43 -38.45 -14.18 -14.23
N SER A 44 -37.21 -13.70 -14.23
CA SER A 44 -36.75 -12.84 -13.14
C SER A 44 -37.46 -11.50 -13.10
N ASN A 45 -37.79 -11.12 -11.88
CA ASN A 45 -38.43 -9.87 -11.49
C ASN A 45 -37.75 -9.37 -10.20
N GLU A 46 -38.04 -8.14 -9.81
CA GLU A 46 -37.43 -7.53 -8.62
C GLU A 46 -37.66 -8.34 -7.34
N SER A 47 -38.82 -8.99 -7.21
CA SER A 47 -39.14 -9.84 -6.06
C SER A 47 -38.20 -11.03 -5.90
N LEU A 48 -37.69 -11.60 -7.01
CA LEU A 48 -36.64 -12.61 -6.93
C LEU A 48 -35.36 -12.03 -6.36
N TRP A 49 -34.94 -10.87 -6.87
CA TRP A 49 -33.70 -10.25 -6.42
C TRP A 49 -33.77 -9.90 -4.94
N GLU A 50 -34.92 -9.44 -4.45
CA GLU A 50 -35.16 -9.24 -3.01
C GLU A 50 -34.97 -10.52 -2.19
N ILE A 51 -35.33 -11.70 -2.72
CA ILE A 51 -35.13 -12.98 -2.02
C ILE A 51 -33.66 -13.41 -2.06
N ILE A 52 -33.00 -13.33 -3.22
CA ILE A 52 -31.59 -13.71 -3.38
C ILE A 52 -30.69 -12.82 -2.50
N PHE A 53 -30.95 -11.51 -2.55
CA PHE A 53 -30.18 -10.51 -1.81
C PHE A 53 -30.75 -10.22 -0.42
N GLY A 54 -31.87 -10.80 0.00
CA GLY A 54 -32.50 -10.55 1.29
C GLY A 54 -31.63 -10.97 2.48
N SER A 55 -31.52 -10.14 3.52
CA SER A 55 -30.84 -10.56 4.74
C SER A 55 -31.77 -11.41 5.61
N MET A 56 -31.24 -12.52 6.12
CA MET A 56 -31.99 -13.50 6.90
C MET A 56 -32.22 -13.08 8.36
N THR A 57 -31.99 -11.82 8.69
CA THR A 57 -32.18 -11.23 10.02
C THR A 57 -33.66 -11.12 10.43
N LEU A 58 -34.61 -11.46 9.56
CA LEU A 58 -36.01 -11.71 9.96
C LEU A 58 -36.16 -12.88 10.95
N ALA A 59 -35.13 -13.72 11.15
CA ALA A 59 -35.12 -14.76 12.18
C ALA A 59 -34.85 -14.26 13.62
N GLU A 60 -34.61 -12.96 13.84
CA GLU A 60 -34.54 -12.38 15.19
C GLU A 60 -35.91 -12.32 15.89
N ALA A 61 -37.02 -12.55 15.16
CA ALA A 61 -38.35 -12.71 15.77
C ALA A 61 -38.55 -14.10 16.41
N THR A 62 -37.65 -15.05 16.19
CA THR A 62 -37.77 -16.42 16.71
C THR A 62 -36.40 -16.97 17.11
N HIS A 63 -35.80 -16.52 18.22
CA HIS A 63 -34.72 -17.14 19.04
C HIS A 63 -33.65 -18.10 18.41
N PHE A 64 -33.47 -18.15 17.10
CA PHE A 64 -32.68 -19.13 16.39
C PHE A 64 -31.56 -18.39 15.67
N SER A 65 -30.32 -18.75 16.03
CA SER A 65 -29.11 -18.35 15.33
C SER A 65 -29.28 -18.59 13.81
N PRO A 66 -28.98 -17.62 12.94
CA PRO A 66 -29.07 -17.84 11.49
C PRO A 66 -28.17 -19.02 11.09
N ASP A 67 -28.75 -20.01 10.41
CA ASP A 67 -28.02 -21.19 9.94
C ASP A 67 -26.89 -20.76 8.98
N ARG A 68 -25.64 -20.98 9.39
CA ARG A 68 -24.45 -20.61 8.60
C ARG A 68 -24.45 -21.28 7.22
N ASP A 69 -25.08 -22.44 7.10
CA ASP A 69 -25.11 -23.21 5.85
C ASP A 69 -26.05 -22.58 4.82
N MET A 70 -27.17 -21.99 5.26
CA MET A 70 -28.09 -21.28 4.38
C MET A 70 -27.46 -19.98 3.83
N CYS A 71 -26.71 -19.25 4.65
CA CYS A 71 -25.94 -18.08 4.19
C CYS A 71 -24.89 -18.46 3.13
N ARG A 72 -24.16 -19.57 3.35
CA ARG A 72 -23.17 -20.10 2.37
C ARG A 72 -23.83 -20.52 1.06
N MET A 73 -25.00 -21.16 1.17
CA MET A 73 -25.77 -21.58 0.00
C MET A 73 -26.22 -20.37 -0.83
N LEU A 74 -26.80 -19.34 -0.21
CA LEU A 74 -27.22 -18.14 -0.94
C LEU A 74 -26.04 -17.39 -1.58
N ASP A 75 -24.88 -17.36 -0.89
CA ASP A 75 -23.64 -16.83 -1.45
C ASP A 75 -23.17 -17.59 -2.70
N ALA A 76 -23.30 -18.92 -2.71
CA ALA A 76 -22.99 -19.75 -3.86
C ALA A 76 -24.03 -19.58 -4.99
N LEU A 77 -25.30 -19.39 -4.63
CA LEU A 77 -26.38 -19.16 -5.59
C LEU A 77 -26.15 -17.87 -6.37
N VAL A 78 -25.74 -16.79 -5.69
CA VAL A 78 -25.39 -15.51 -6.33
C VAL A 78 -24.32 -15.68 -7.41
N ILE A 79 -23.28 -16.49 -7.14
CA ILE A 79 -22.22 -16.77 -8.12
C ILE A 79 -22.77 -17.56 -9.31
N ARG A 80 -23.62 -18.56 -9.05
CA ARG A 80 -24.23 -19.39 -10.11
C ARG A 80 -25.17 -18.56 -10.99
N CYS A 81 -25.98 -17.69 -10.40
CA CYS A 81 -26.82 -16.74 -11.14
C CYS A 81 -25.97 -15.85 -12.06
N ALA A 82 -24.91 -15.22 -11.54
CA ALA A 82 -24.00 -14.40 -12.34
C ALA A 82 -23.32 -15.14 -13.51
N ALA A 83 -23.11 -16.46 -13.37
CA ALA A 83 -22.50 -17.30 -14.39
C ALA A 83 -23.49 -17.75 -15.48
N VAL A 84 -24.74 -18.04 -15.11
CA VAL A 84 -25.76 -18.57 -16.03
C VAL A 84 -26.52 -17.46 -16.75
N TRP A 85 -26.82 -16.36 -16.06
CA TRP A 85 -27.61 -15.27 -16.63
C TRP A 85 -26.97 -14.61 -17.85
N SER A 86 -27.81 -14.36 -18.87
CA SER A 86 -27.50 -13.48 -20.00
C SER A 86 -27.02 -12.09 -19.56
N ASP A 87 -26.22 -11.45 -20.40
CA ASP A 87 -25.63 -10.13 -20.10
C ASP A 87 -26.70 -9.06 -19.87
N SER A 88 -27.81 -9.07 -20.63
CA SER A 88 -28.94 -8.17 -20.41
C SER A 88 -29.55 -8.35 -19.00
N HIS A 89 -29.62 -9.59 -18.52
CA HIS A 89 -30.17 -9.89 -17.21
C HIS A 89 -29.21 -9.47 -16.08
N VAL A 90 -27.92 -9.73 -16.26
CA VAL A 90 -26.86 -9.25 -15.36
C VAL A 90 -26.91 -7.72 -15.24
N LEU A 91 -27.04 -7.01 -16.36
CA LEU A 91 -27.14 -5.55 -16.38
C LEU A 91 -28.37 -5.02 -15.67
N ALA A 92 -29.54 -5.64 -15.89
CA ALA A 92 -30.76 -5.26 -15.22
C ALA A 92 -30.62 -5.42 -13.69
N CYS A 93 -30.05 -6.54 -13.24
CA CYS A 93 -29.80 -6.79 -11.83
C CYS A 93 -28.77 -5.81 -11.22
N GLN A 94 -27.68 -5.51 -11.93
CA GLN A 94 -26.70 -4.49 -11.49
C GLN A 94 -27.36 -3.12 -11.31
N ARG A 95 -28.18 -2.68 -12.27
CA ARG A 95 -28.92 -1.41 -12.18
C ARG A 95 -29.88 -1.40 -10.99
N TRP A 96 -30.62 -2.48 -10.79
CA TRP A 96 -31.53 -2.60 -9.65
C TRP A 96 -30.80 -2.55 -8.30
N ILE A 97 -29.65 -3.22 -8.17
CA ILE A 97 -28.82 -3.14 -6.95
C ILE A 97 -28.43 -1.70 -6.65
N LEU A 98 -27.97 -0.96 -7.67
CA LEU A 98 -27.50 0.42 -7.54
C LEU A 98 -28.63 1.43 -7.37
N SER A 99 -29.86 1.12 -7.79
CA SER A 99 -31.03 1.98 -7.61
C SER A 99 -31.67 1.86 -6.22
N GLN A 100 -31.31 0.84 -5.42
CA GLN A 100 -31.83 0.69 -4.07
C GLN A 100 -31.22 1.72 -3.10
N ASP A 101 -32.06 2.26 -2.20
CA ASP A 101 -31.60 3.13 -1.10
C ASP A 101 -30.59 2.39 -0.20
N LEU A 102 -29.47 3.06 0.12
CA LEU A 102 -28.46 2.60 1.09
C LEU A 102 -29.08 2.18 2.42
N LYS A 103 -30.19 2.79 2.84
CA LYS A 103 -30.91 2.41 4.06
C LYS A 103 -31.42 0.96 4.02
N LYS A 104 -31.87 0.47 2.86
CA LYS A 104 -32.31 -0.93 2.69
C LYS A 104 -31.17 -1.92 2.89
N TRP A 105 -29.96 -1.54 2.48
CA TRP A 105 -28.73 -2.32 2.63
C TRP A 105 -28.13 -2.22 4.04
N SER A 106 -28.26 -1.06 4.70
CA SER A 106 -27.75 -0.87 6.06
C SER A 106 -28.61 -1.59 7.08
N GLY A 107 -29.92 -1.67 6.86
CA GLY A 107 -30.87 -2.41 7.70
C GLY A 107 -30.80 -3.94 7.56
N SER A 108 -31.80 -4.61 8.13
CA SER A 108 -32.01 -6.08 8.11
C SER A 108 -32.85 -6.58 6.93
N TYR A 109 -33.05 -5.75 5.90
CA TYR A 109 -33.84 -6.14 4.73
C TYR A 109 -33.00 -6.77 3.60
N LEU A 110 -31.89 -6.14 3.18
CA LEU A 110 -31.01 -6.68 2.13
C LEU A 110 -29.55 -6.85 2.61
N SER A 111 -28.93 -7.92 2.14
CA SER A 111 -27.52 -8.28 2.33
C SER A 111 -26.61 -7.54 1.35
N CYS A 112 -25.93 -6.51 1.85
CA CYS A 112 -24.90 -5.80 1.11
C CYS A 112 -23.73 -6.71 0.69
N GLN A 113 -23.42 -7.75 1.48
CA GLN A 113 -22.33 -8.70 1.17
C GLN A 113 -22.61 -9.48 -0.11
N ARG A 114 -23.84 -9.97 -0.28
CA ARG A 114 -24.26 -10.69 -1.49
C ARG A 114 -24.31 -9.77 -2.70
N ALA A 115 -24.83 -8.56 -2.54
CA ALA A 115 -24.88 -7.57 -3.61
C ALA A 115 -23.46 -7.23 -4.11
N VAL A 116 -22.54 -6.89 -3.20
CA VAL A 116 -21.14 -6.63 -3.54
C VAL A 116 -20.49 -7.85 -4.21
N ARG A 117 -20.74 -9.07 -3.70
CA ARG A 117 -20.24 -10.31 -4.32
C ARG A 117 -20.73 -10.47 -5.75
N PHE A 118 -22.01 -10.23 -6.01
CA PHE A 118 -22.59 -10.27 -7.36
C PHE A 118 -21.91 -9.25 -8.29
N LEU A 119 -21.77 -8.00 -7.85
CA LEU A 119 -21.14 -6.94 -8.64
C LEU A 119 -19.68 -7.27 -8.99
N VAL A 120 -18.93 -7.83 -8.05
CA VAL A 120 -17.54 -8.26 -8.29
C VAL A 120 -17.45 -9.44 -9.26
N VAL A 121 -18.33 -10.44 -9.10
CA VAL A 121 -18.33 -11.65 -9.93
C VAL A 121 -18.82 -11.37 -11.35
N THR A 122 -19.64 -10.34 -11.54
CA THR A 122 -20.14 -9.93 -12.86
C THR A 122 -19.21 -8.95 -13.56
N GLY A 123 -18.50 -8.10 -12.80
CA GLY A 123 -17.50 -7.17 -13.34
C GLY A 123 -16.15 -7.84 -13.67
N GLN A 124 -16.12 -9.08 -14.19
CA GLN A 124 -14.90 -9.89 -14.38
C GLN A 124 -13.78 -9.18 -15.15
N HIS A 125 -12.99 -8.38 -14.44
CA HIS A 125 -11.64 -8.08 -14.78
C HIS A 125 -10.78 -9.24 -14.25
N LEU A 126 -10.24 -10.07 -15.16
CA LEU A 126 -9.20 -11.05 -14.83
C LEU A 126 -8.22 -10.40 -13.85
N SER A 127 -8.06 -11.00 -12.67
CA SER A 127 -7.39 -10.47 -11.46
C SER A 127 -6.73 -9.09 -11.63
N PHE A 128 -7.16 -8.12 -10.84
CA PHE A 128 -6.67 -6.73 -10.83
C PHE A 128 -5.15 -6.56 -11.06
N GLN A 129 -4.34 -7.52 -10.62
CA GLN A 129 -2.88 -7.52 -10.75
C GLN A 129 -2.32 -8.00 -12.11
N TYR A 130 -3.07 -8.76 -12.92
CA TYR A 130 -2.63 -9.26 -14.24
C TYR A 130 -2.92 -8.29 -15.39
N GLN A 131 -3.95 -7.45 -15.25
CA GLN A 131 -4.33 -6.47 -16.29
C GLN A 131 -3.39 -5.26 -16.39
N LEU A 132 -2.54 -5.03 -15.37
CA LEU A 132 -1.48 -4.03 -15.45
C LEU A 132 -0.41 -4.32 -16.54
N LYS A 133 -0.44 -5.49 -17.17
CA LYS A 133 0.51 -5.89 -18.23
C LYS A 133 -0.10 -6.23 -19.60
N SER A 134 -1.42 -6.35 -19.74
CA SER A 134 -2.03 -6.76 -21.01
C SER A 134 -2.79 -5.61 -21.67
N SER A 135 -2.21 -5.12 -22.75
CA SER A 135 -2.80 -4.21 -23.71
C SER A 135 -4.13 -4.74 -24.27
N GLY A 136 -5.17 -3.91 -24.18
CA GLY A 136 -6.13 -3.73 -25.28
C GLY A 136 -7.32 -4.68 -25.42
N ILE A 137 -7.38 -5.82 -24.75
CA ILE A 137 -8.51 -6.76 -24.93
C ILE A 137 -9.51 -6.63 -23.78
N ARG A 138 -10.56 -5.83 -23.98
CA ARG A 138 -11.77 -5.81 -23.12
C ARG A 138 -12.64 -7.03 -23.43
N LEU A 139 -12.20 -8.23 -23.01
CA LEU A 139 -13.09 -9.38 -22.86
C LEU A 139 -13.72 -9.29 -21.47
N GLY A 140 -14.70 -8.40 -21.32
CA GLY A 140 -15.42 -8.22 -20.05
C GLY A 140 -16.91 -8.05 -20.32
N LYS A 141 -17.74 -8.71 -19.51
CA LYS A 141 -19.18 -8.42 -19.42
C LYS A 141 -19.38 -6.91 -19.15
N PRO A 142 -20.48 -6.31 -19.60
CA PRO A 142 -20.73 -4.89 -19.39
C PRO A 142 -20.87 -4.58 -17.88
N PHE A 143 -20.25 -3.48 -17.41
CA PHE A 143 -20.05 -3.17 -15.99
C PHE A 143 -20.64 -1.81 -15.59
N VAL A 144 -21.90 -1.82 -15.16
CA VAL A 144 -22.70 -0.60 -14.89
C VAL A 144 -22.15 0.25 -13.75
N CYS A 145 -21.44 -0.39 -12.81
CA CYS A 145 -20.93 0.22 -11.59
C CYS A 145 -20.01 1.44 -11.82
N ALA A 146 -19.44 1.61 -13.01
CA ALA A 146 -18.59 2.76 -13.33
C ALA A 146 -19.04 3.54 -14.58
N ASP A 147 -20.21 3.21 -15.16
CA ASP A 147 -20.70 3.83 -16.40
C ASP A 147 -21.17 5.28 -16.19
N SER A 148 -21.59 5.63 -14.97
CA SER A 148 -21.99 6.99 -14.59
C SER A 148 -21.42 7.38 -13.23
N GLN A 149 -21.41 8.68 -12.93
CA GLN A 149 -20.96 9.18 -11.62
C GLN A 149 -21.87 8.67 -10.50
N GLU A 150 -23.18 8.64 -10.72
CA GLU A 150 -24.17 8.13 -9.75
C GLU A 150 -23.91 6.66 -9.42
N ASN A 151 -23.70 5.82 -10.45
CA ASN A 151 -23.42 4.40 -10.29
C ASN A 151 -22.10 4.16 -9.54
N ALA A 152 -21.06 4.95 -9.86
CA ALA A 152 -19.78 4.87 -9.17
C ALA A 152 -19.92 5.23 -7.69
N ARG A 153 -20.66 6.30 -7.37
CA ARG A 153 -20.94 6.72 -5.97
C ARG A 153 -21.73 5.66 -5.21
N ALA A 154 -22.77 5.10 -5.83
CA ALA A 154 -23.59 4.04 -5.24
C ALA A 154 -22.76 2.78 -4.98
N SER A 155 -21.94 2.36 -5.94
CA SER A 155 -21.07 1.18 -5.84
C SER A 155 -20.03 1.34 -4.73
N VAL A 156 -19.33 2.47 -4.67
CA VAL A 156 -18.36 2.77 -3.61
C VAL A 156 -19.05 2.84 -2.25
N SER A 157 -20.25 3.43 -2.20
CA SER A 157 -21.03 3.53 -0.97
C SER A 157 -21.48 2.18 -0.42
N LEU A 158 -21.97 1.31 -1.30
CA LEU A 158 -22.38 -0.05 -0.96
C LEU A 158 -21.17 -0.89 -0.52
N ALA A 159 -20.03 -0.76 -1.20
CA ALA A 159 -18.78 -1.40 -0.82
C ALA A 159 -18.30 -0.96 0.56
N MET A 160 -18.26 0.35 0.83
CA MET A 160 -17.83 0.88 2.12
C MET A 160 -18.76 0.45 3.26
N LEU A 161 -20.08 0.40 3.02
CA LEU A 161 -21.04 -0.15 3.97
C LEU A 161 -20.80 -1.64 4.25
N CYS A 162 -20.50 -2.43 3.22
CA CYS A 162 -20.16 -3.84 3.39
C CYS A 162 -18.85 -4.00 4.18
N GLY A 163 -17.84 -3.17 3.90
CA GLY A 163 -16.56 -3.16 4.60
C GLY A 163 -16.70 -2.80 6.07
N SER A 164 -17.55 -1.81 6.41
CA SER A 164 -17.77 -1.39 7.80
C SER A 164 -18.48 -2.45 8.64
N LYS A 165 -19.45 -3.21 8.07
CA LYS A 165 -20.09 -4.33 8.78
C LYS A 165 -19.11 -5.47 9.10
N GLY A 166 -18.11 -5.69 8.24
CA GLY A 166 -17.03 -6.65 8.48
C GLY A 166 -15.95 -6.15 9.43
N PHE A 167 -15.96 -4.86 9.79
CA PHE A 167 -14.96 -4.21 10.63
C PHE A 167 -15.54 -4.02 12.05
N SER A 168 -15.31 -4.97 12.95
CA SER A 168 -15.71 -4.85 14.35
C SER A 168 -14.51 -4.43 15.21
N PRO A 169 -14.52 -3.24 15.84
CA PRO A 169 -13.40 -2.76 16.65
C PRO A 169 -13.14 -3.64 17.88
N ASN A 170 -14.15 -4.35 18.39
CA ASN A 170 -14.05 -5.16 19.60
C ASN A 170 -13.59 -6.62 19.36
N ASN A 171 -13.54 -7.06 18.10
CA ASN A 171 -13.02 -8.38 17.69
C ASN A 171 -11.71 -8.26 16.89
N LEU A 172 -11.04 -7.11 16.97
CA LEU A 172 -9.70 -6.89 16.45
C LEU A 172 -8.67 -7.67 17.27
N SER A 173 -8.66 -9.00 17.11
CA SER A 173 -7.35 -9.60 16.96
C SER A 173 -6.73 -8.92 15.73
N ASN A 174 -5.50 -8.42 15.86
CA ASN A 174 -4.75 -7.80 14.77
C ASN A 174 -4.74 -8.68 13.49
N SER A 175 -5.12 -9.97 13.56
CA SER A 175 -5.19 -10.91 12.43
C SER A 175 -6.19 -10.52 11.34
N SER A 176 -7.36 -9.91 11.62
CA SER A 176 -8.38 -9.74 10.55
C SER A 176 -8.02 -8.68 9.50
N ILE A 177 -7.48 -7.53 9.92
CA ILE A 177 -6.94 -6.51 9.02
C ILE A 177 -5.64 -7.02 8.39
N LEU A 178 -4.77 -7.68 9.17
CA LEU A 178 -3.53 -8.25 8.66
C LEU A 178 -3.78 -9.34 7.61
N GLU A 179 -4.78 -10.21 7.77
CA GLU A 179 -5.17 -11.23 6.78
C GLU A 179 -5.61 -10.59 5.44
N TRP A 180 -6.32 -9.46 5.48
CA TRP A 180 -6.66 -8.68 4.27
C TRP A 180 -5.44 -7.98 3.67
N CYS A 181 -4.42 -7.74 4.49
CA CYS A 181 -3.21 -7.02 4.13
C CYS A 181 -2.07 -7.93 3.65
N GLU A 182 -2.03 -9.19 4.09
CA GLU A 182 -0.96 -10.18 3.88
C GLU A 182 -1.20 -11.08 2.65
N GLY A 183 -2.46 -11.29 2.24
CA GLY A 183 -2.79 -12.09 1.07
C GLY A 183 -2.36 -11.41 -0.24
N ARG A 184 -1.27 -11.88 -0.87
CA ARG A 184 -0.77 -11.35 -2.16
C ARG A 184 -1.82 -11.31 -3.28
N ASN A 185 -2.90 -12.10 -3.22
CA ASN A 185 -3.85 -12.33 -4.32
C ASN A 185 -5.35 -12.31 -3.98
N LYS A 186 -5.79 -11.98 -2.75
CA LYS A 186 -7.23 -12.03 -2.39
C LYS A 186 -7.66 -10.77 -1.64
N LEU A 187 -7.99 -9.73 -2.40
CA LEU A 187 -8.72 -8.58 -1.84
C LEU A 187 -10.14 -9.03 -1.49
N PRO A 188 -10.74 -8.54 -0.39
CA PRO A 188 -12.14 -8.79 -0.12
C PRO A 188 -13.02 -8.20 -1.22
N ASN A 189 -14.20 -8.78 -1.45
CA ASN A 189 -15.08 -8.36 -2.56
C ASN A 189 -15.40 -6.86 -2.51
N TRP A 190 -15.67 -6.32 -1.32
CA TRP A 190 -15.97 -4.90 -1.18
C TRP A 190 -14.79 -4.00 -1.62
N LEU A 191 -13.55 -4.37 -1.31
CA LEU A 191 -12.38 -3.63 -1.76
C LEU A 191 -12.14 -3.82 -3.26
N SER A 192 -12.37 -5.04 -3.76
CA SER A 192 -12.27 -5.35 -5.19
C SER A 192 -13.24 -4.49 -6.01
N LEU A 193 -14.48 -4.31 -5.54
CA LEU A 193 -15.46 -3.44 -6.19
C LEU A 193 -14.99 -1.99 -6.25
N ILE A 194 -14.41 -1.47 -5.16
CA ILE A 194 -13.82 -0.11 -5.14
C ILE A 194 -12.68 0.00 -6.16
N MET A 195 -11.82 -1.03 -6.24
CA MET A 195 -10.72 -1.06 -7.21
C MET A 195 -11.23 -1.10 -8.66
N TYR A 196 -12.29 -1.87 -8.95
CA TYR A 196 -12.90 -1.90 -10.29
C TYR A 196 -13.49 -0.56 -10.70
N VAL A 197 -14.19 0.12 -9.78
CA VAL A 197 -14.69 1.48 -10.03
C VAL A 197 -13.54 2.44 -10.29
N ALA A 198 -12.47 2.39 -9.50
CA ALA A 198 -11.31 3.24 -9.69
C ALA A 198 -10.55 2.93 -10.99
N GLN A 199 -10.53 1.68 -11.44
CA GLN A 199 -9.87 1.25 -12.68
C GLN A 199 -10.56 1.78 -13.94
N ALA A 200 -11.84 2.12 -13.88
CA ALA A 200 -12.59 2.64 -15.03
C ALA A 200 -12.02 3.95 -15.59
N GLY A 201 -11.31 4.73 -14.77
CA GLY A 201 -10.59 5.91 -15.22
C GLY A 201 -10.22 6.88 -14.10
N LYS A 202 -9.44 7.91 -14.44
CA LYS A 202 -8.98 8.93 -13.49
C LYS A 202 -10.13 9.64 -12.78
N SER A 203 -11.20 9.99 -13.49
CA SER A 203 -12.40 10.62 -12.92
C SER A 203 -13.10 9.73 -11.89
N CYS A 204 -13.30 8.45 -12.20
CA CYS A 204 -13.91 7.47 -11.30
C CYS A 204 -13.03 7.20 -10.07
N CYS A 205 -11.71 7.14 -10.25
CA CYS A 205 -10.76 7.02 -9.13
C CYS A 205 -10.85 8.22 -8.19
N GLN A 206 -10.84 9.45 -8.71
CA GLN A 206 -11.00 10.67 -7.92
C GLN A 206 -12.34 10.73 -7.20
N LEU A 207 -13.43 10.35 -7.88
CA LEU A 207 -14.76 10.27 -7.29
C LEU A 207 -14.79 9.25 -6.15
N ALA A 208 -14.24 8.05 -6.35
CA ALA A 208 -14.17 7.02 -5.31
C ALA A 208 -13.39 7.53 -4.09
N THR A 209 -12.22 8.14 -4.30
CA THR A 209 -11.41 8.75 -3.24
C THR A 209 -12.22 9.79 -2.46
N ASN A 210 -12.90 10.71 -3.13
CA ASN A 210 -13.69 11.76 -2.46
C ASN A 210 -14.85 11.15 -1.66
N CYS A 211 -15.60 10.21 -2.24
CA CYS A 211 -16.69 9.53 -1.53
C CYS A 211 -16.22 8.79 -0.27
N ILE A 212 -15.03 8.17 -0.33
CA ILE A 212 -14.44 7.48 0.82
C ILE A 212 -14.01 8.49 1.89
N LEU A 213 -13.42 9.62 1.51
CA LEU A 213 -13.04 10.69 2.44
C LEU A 213 -14.27 11.34 3.09
N ASP A 214 -15.35 11.60 2.35
CA ASP A 214 -16.57 12.20 2.89
C ASP A 214 -17.17 11.35 4.02
N ARG A 215 -17.08 10.02 3.90
CA ARG A 215 -17.55 9.08 4.94
C ARG A 215 -16.79 9.19 6.26
N MET A 216 -15.51 9.57 6.21
CA MET A 216 -14.73 9.88 7.42
C MET A 216 -15.28 11.13 8.14
N SER A 217 -15.71 12.16 7.40
CA SER A 217 -16.32 13.37 8.01
C SER A 217 -17.63 13.04 8.70
N MET A 218 -18.42 12.18 8.08
CA MET A 218 -19.75 11.81 8.57
C MET A 218 -19.70 10.79 9.71
N LYS A 219 -18.51 10.38 10.19
CA LYS A 219 -18.31 9.29 11.17
C LYS A 219 -19.05 8.01 10.80
N SER A 220 -19.27 7.80 9.50
CA SER A 220 -20.10 6.72 8.96
C SER A 220 -19.30 5.43 8.69
N ALA A 221 -17.98 5.50 8.80
CA ALA A 221 -17.06 4.38 8.66
C ALA A 221 -15.91 4.52 9.67
N PRO A 222 -15.34 3.40 10.16
CA PRO A 222 -14.12 3.41 10.96
C PRO A 222 -12.98 4.13 10.24
N ILE A 223 -12.21 4.94 10.98
CA ILE A 223 -11.13 5.76 10.41
C ILE A 223 -10.05 4.88 9.80
N GLU A 224 -9.74 3.77 10.46
CA GLU A 224 -8.75 2.77 10.05
C GLU A 224 -9.14 2.12 8.73
N LEU A 225 -10.43 1.76 8.57
CA LEU A 225 -10.94 1.23 7.30
C LEU A 225 -10.73 2.25 6.18
N VAL A 226 -11.08 3.52 6.39
CA VAL A 226 -10.89 4.58 5.40
C VAL A 226 -9.41 4.72 5.04
N GLN A 227 -8.53 4.75 6.03
CA GLN A 227 -7.08 4.85 5.84
C GLN A 227 -6.54 3.70 4.98
N VAL A 228 -6.89 2.44 5.29
CA VAL A 228 -6.45 1.27 4.50
C VAL A 228 -6.92 1.36 3.06
N VAL A 229 -8.18 1.74 2.82
CA VAL A 229 -8.75 1.79 1.48
C VAL A 229 -8.11 2.89 0.64
N ILE A 230 -7.96 4.08 1.21
CA ILE A 230 -7.29 5.21 0.55
C ILE A 230 -5.84 4.87 0.22
N LEU A 231 -5.14 4.24 1.17
CA LEU A 231 -3.77 3.81 0.98
C LEU A 231 -3.66 2.74 -0.12
N ARG A 232 -4.57 1.75 -0.16
CA ARG A 232 -4.66 0.74 -1.25
C ARG A 232 -4.94 1.36 -2.62
N LEU A 233 -5.83 2.34 -2.68
CA LEU A 233 -6.11 3.09 -3.91
C LEU A 233 -4.87 3.83 -4.40
N TYR A 234 -4.13 4.48 -3.49
CA TYR A 234 -2.89 5.17 -3.82
C TYR A 234 -1.78 4.23 -4.29
N CYS A 235 -1.65 3.06 -3.69
CA CYS A 235 -0.74 2.01 -4.16
C CYS A 235 -1.09 1.54 -5.58
N SER A 236 -2.38 1.40 -5.87
CA SER A 236 -2.88 0.76 -7.08
C SER A 236 -2.96 1.72 -8.27
N PHE A 237 -3.31 2.97 -8.03
CA PHE A 237 -3.54 4.01 -9.05
C PHE A 237 -2.83 5.33 -8.71
N PRO A 238 -1.51 5.31 -8.46
CA PRO A 238 -0.81 6.49 -7.94
C PRO A 238 -0.97 7.74 -8.83
N LEU A 239 -1.05 7.56 -10.16
CA LEU A 239 -1.20 8.64 -11.15
C LEU A 239 -2.63 9.22 -11.22
N SER A 240 -3.62 8.54 -10.65
CA SER A 240 -5.03 8.95 -10.69
C SER A 240 -5.48 9.65 -9.40
N ILE A 241 -4.74 9.47 -8.31
CA ILE A 241 -5.08 10.01 -6.99
C ILE A 241 -4.77 11.51 -6.89
N PRO A 242 -5.74 12.35 -6.46
CA PRO A 242 -5.60 13.81 -6.47
C PRO A 242 -4.88 14.33 -5.21
N LEU A 243 -3.56 14.17 -5.15
CA LEU A 243 -2.74 14.57 -3.99
C LEU A 243 -2.75 16.07 -3.66
N GLY A 244 -3.34 16.92 -4.50
CA GLY A 244 -3.61 18.33 -4.17
C GLY A 244 -4.58 18.52 -3.00
N ASN A 245 -5.38 17.49 -2.66
CA ASN A 245 -6.28 17.53 -1.51
C ASN A 245 -5.50 17.32 -0.19
N GLN A 246 -5.45 18.34 0.67
CA GLN A 246 -4.75 18.26 1.97
C GLN A 246 -5.29 17.15 2.87
N ARG A 247 -6.61 16.97 2.93
CA ARG A 247 -7.25 15.93 3.74
C ARG A 247 -6.78 14.54 3.32
N LEU A 248 -6.75 14.30 2.01
CA LEU A 248 -6.24 13.06 1.44
C LEU A 248 -4.77 12.81 1.83
N ARG A 249 -3.91 13.84 1.74
CA ARG A 249 -2.50 13.72 2.14
C ARG A 249 -2.35 13.33 3.62
N VAL A 250 -3.12 13.96 4.51
CA VAL A 250 -3.13 13.62 5.94
C VAL A 250 -3.61 12.18 6.17
N THR A 251 -4.71 11.77 5.53
CA THR A 251 -5.23 10.40 5.63
C THR A 251 -4.21 9.37 5.12
N LEU A 252 -3.48 9.68 4.05
CA LEU A 252 -2.43 8.81 3.51
C LEU A 252 -1.23 8.70 4.46
N LEU A 253 -0.77 9.81 5.01
CA LEU A 253 0.36 9.84 5.96
C LEU A 253 0.03 9.01 7.21
N GLU A 254 -1.17 9.20 7.75
CA GLU A 254 -1.62 8.48 8.93
C GLU A 254 -1.88 7.01 8.65
N GLY A 255 -2.52 6.69 7.52
CA GLY A 255 -2.70 5.30 7.09
C GLY A 255 -1.36 4.58 6.88
N ALA A 256 -0.38 5.26 6.26
CA ALA A 256 0.96 4.72 6.08
C ALA A 256 1.69 4.48 7.41
N ARG A 257 1.43 5.30 8.43
CA ARG A 257 1.96 5.12 9.80
C ARG A 257 1.30 3.92 10.50
N CYS A 258 -0.03 3.86 10.50
CA CYS A 258 -0.79 2.79 11.17
C CYS A 258 -0.58 1.42 10.52
N HIS A 259 -0.27 1.39 9.22
CA HIS A 259 -0.14 0.17 8.43
C HIS A 259 1.24 0.01 7.79
N ALA A 260 2.29 0.56 8.40
CA ALA A 260 3.64 0.61 7.83
C ALA A 260 4.13 -0.76 7.34
N THR A 261 4.09 -1.80 8.18
CA THR A 261 4.56 -3.14 7.84
C THR A 261 3.86 -3.75 6.62
N PRO A 262 2.51 -3.88 6.58
CA PRO A 262 1.84 -4.44 5.42
C PRO A 262 1.95 -3.55 4.17
N TRP A 263 1.85 -2.22 4.33
CA TRP A 263 1.94 -1.25 3.24
C TRP A 263 3.21 -1.42 2.43
N MET A 264 4.35 -1.66 3.08
CA MET A 264 5.65 -1.83 2.43
C MET A 264 5.67 -3.03 1.47
N CYS A 265 4.84 -4.05 1.72
CA CYS A 265 4.74 -5.26 0.90
C CYS A 265 3.69 -5.17 -0.22
N TRP A 266 2.88 -4.12 -0.27
CA TRP A 266 1.84 -3.99 -1.29
C TRP A 266 2.43 -3.66 -2.65
N ARG A 267 1.92 -4.31 -3.69
CA ARG A 267 2.36 -4.06 -5.07
C ARG A 267 1.92 -2.66 -5.51
N CYS A 268 2.87 -1.86 -5.97
CA CYS A 268 2.61 -0.62 -6.68
C CYS A 268 3.30 -0.66 -8.06
N PRO A 269 2.62 -0.22 -9.14
CA PRO A 269 3.21 -0.22 -10.48
C PRO A 269 4.44 0.70 -10.61
N LEU A 270 4.57 1.70 -9.72
CA LEU A 270 5.72 2.60 -9.72
C LEU A 270 6.93 2.06 -8.93
N ASP A 271 6.77 1.01 -8.11
CA ASP A 271 7.86 0.53 -7.25
C ASP A 271 9.07 0.04 -8.07
N ASN A 272 8.83 -0.73 -9.12
CA ASN A 272 9.93 -1.21 -9.98
C ASN A 272 10.58 -0.04 -10.72
N GLN A 273 9.79 0.90 -11.23
CA GLN A 273 10.34 2.09 -11.91
C GLN A 273 11.22 2.92 -10.98
N LEU A 274 10.78 3.16 -9.74
CA LEU A 274 11.55 3.87 -8.72
C LEU A 274 12.85 3.13 -8.39
N LYS A 275 12.78 1.82 -8.15
CA LYS A 275 13.97 0.99 -7.88
C LYS A 275 14.94 0.96 -9.05
N ASP A 276 14.45 0.88 -10.29
CA ASP A 276 15.28 0.88 -11.49
C ASP A 276 15.96 2.24 -11.69
N MET A 277 15.25 3.34 -11.46
CA MET A 277 15.85 4.70 -11.49
C MET A 277 16.92 4.86 -10.41
N MET A 278 16.67 4.43 -9.17
CA MET A 278 17.64 4.47 -8.06
C MET A 278 18.87 3.58 -8.35
N SER A 279 18.65 2.37 -8.86
CA SER A 279 19.73 1.46 -9.28
C SER A 279 20.50 1.97 -10.49
N SER A 280 19.88 2.77 -11.35
CA SER A 280 20.56 3.42 -12.48
C SER A 280 21.45 4.56 -12.00
N LEU A 281 21.05 5.31 -10.96
CA LEU A 281 21.89 6.33 -10.34
C LEU A 281 23.19 5.74 -9.76
N SER A 282 23.15 4.54 -9.17
CA SER A 282 24.36 3.91 -8.62
C SER A 282 25.35 3.46 -9.70
N LYS A 283 24.83 3.05 -10.88
CA LYS A 283 25.66 2.63 -12.02
C LYS A 283 26.20 3.83 -12.80
N ASN A 284 25.33 4.79 -13.09
CA ASN A 284 25.63 5.96 -13.90
C ASN A 284 24.83 7.18 -13.39
N PRO A 285 25.40 7.97 -12.47
CA PRO A 285 24.73 9.12 -11.88
C PRO A 285 24.61 10.28 -12.89
N GLN A 286 23.73 10.12 -13.88
CA GLN A 286 23.43 11.14 -14.87
C GLN A 286 22.39 12.12 -14.33
N ARG A 287 22.59 13.41 -14.63
CA ARG A 287 21.67 14.49 -14.23
C ARG A 287 20.22 14.25 -14.70
N GLY A 288 20.02 13.66 -15.88
CA GLY A 288 18.69 13.36 -16.41
C GLY A 288 17.90 12.38 -15.54
N ILE A 289 18.56 11.33 -15.02
CA ILE A 289 17.92 10.34 -14.14
C ILE A 289 17.56 10.99 -12.80
N LEU A 290 18.45 11.81 -12.24
CA LEU A 290 18.20 12.54 -10.99
C LEU A 290 16.99 13.49 -11.11
N VAL A 291 16.88 14.23 -12.22
CA VAL A 291 15.75 15.12 -12.47
C VAL A 291 14.45 14.32 -12.57
N ALA A 292 14.43 13.25 -13.38
CA ALA A 292 13.25 12.38 -13.51
C ALA A 292 12.83 11.77 -12.16
N LEU A 293 13.79 11.28 -11.37
CA LEU A 293 13.50 10.73 -10.04
C LEU A 293 13.04 11.82 -9.08
N GLY A 294 13.60 13.02 -9.15
CA GLY A 294 13.16 14.17 -8.36
C GLY A 294 11.73 14.59 -8.68
N ASP A 295 11.36 14.63 -9.95
CA ASP A 295 9.99 14.93 -10.38
C ASP A 295 9.00 13.86 -9.90
N ARG A 296 9.39 12.58 -9.98
CA ARG A 296 8.60 11.47 -9.41
C ARG A 296 8.49 11.55 -7.89
N SER A 297 9.54 11.98 -7.21
CA SER A 297 9.58 12.14 -5.75
C SER A 297 8.63 13.25 -5.30
N LYS A 298 8.57 14.37 -6.04
CA LYS A 298 7.60 15.45 -5.80
C LYS A 298 6.16 15.02 -6.07
N GLN A 299 5.94 14.24 -7.13
CA GLN A 299 4.61 13.74 -7.48
C GLN A 299 4.09 12.68 -6.51
N HIS A 300 4.96 11.77 -6.06
CA HIS A 300 4.61 10.61 -5.24
C HIS A 300 5.55 10.43 -4.05
N PRO A 301 5.54 11.37 -3.09
CA PRO A 301 6.55 11.42 -2.03
C PRO A 301 6.48 10.20 -1.10
N LEU A 302 5.27 9.76 -0.74
CA LEU A 302 5.07 8.57 0.09
C LEU A 302 5.54 7.28 -0.59
N LEU A 303 5.41 7.15 -1.92
CA LEU A 303 5.90 5.96 -2.62
C LEU A 303 7.42 5.96 -2.70
N THR A 304 8.03 7.13 -2.84
CA THR A 304 9.49 7.27 -2.79
C THR A 304 10.03 6.95 -1.40
N ALA A 305 9.36 7.41 -0.34
CA ALA A 305 9.73 7.12 1.05
C ALA A 305 9.73 5.61 1.38
N ARG A 306 8.85 4.81 0.75
CA ARG A 306 8.88 3.33 0.87
C ARG A 306 10.20 2.70 0.44
N HIS A 307 11.02 3.40 -0.33
CA HIS A 307 12.30 2.90 -0.82
C HIS A 307 13.49 3.43 -0.02
N PHE A 308 13.31 4.07 1.13
CA PHE A 308 14.42 4.52 1.98
C PHE A 308 15.36 3.39 2.38
N SER A 309 14.82 2.24 2.80
CA SER A 309 15.63 1.04 3.06
C SER A 309 16.45 0.62 1.82
N HIS A 310 15.90 0.71 0.62
CA HIS A 310 16.64 0.44 -0.62
C HIS A 310 17.74 1.48 -0.88
N MET A 311 17.48 2.77 -0.62
CA MET A 311 18.50 3.82 -0.70
C MET A 311 19.65 3.57 0.28
N ALA A 312 19.35 3.20 1.53
CA ALA A 312 20.36 2.84 2.52
C ALA A 312 21.22 1.67 2.03
N VAL A 313 20.60 0.61 1.50
CA VAL A 313 21.31 -0.53 0.91
C VAL A 313 22.21 -0.11 -0.26
N LEU A 314 21.75 0.77 -1.15
CA LEU A 314 22.57 1.27 -2.26
C LEU A 314 23.81 2.04 -1.77
N LEU A 315 23.65 2.88 -0.75
CA LEU A 315 24.76 3.62 -0.14
C LEU A 315 25.74 2.67 0.58
N GLN A 316 25.22 1.68 1.31
CA GLN A 316 26.03 0.64 1.95
C GLN A 316 26.83 -0.16 0.92
N GLN A 317 26.22 -0.54 -0.20
CA GLN A 317 26.88 -1.25 -1.30
C GLN A 317 27.96 -0.39 -1.97
N ASP A 318 27.71 0.89 -2.20
CA ASP A 318 28.72 1.79 -2.77
C ASP A 318 29.93 1.95 -1.82
N GLY A 319 29.67 2.08 -0.51
CA GLY A 319 30.71 2.13 0.52
C GLY A 319 31.53 0.84 0.67
N THR A 320 31.02 -0.31 0.23
CA THR A 320 31.75 -1.61 0.21
C THR A 320 32.44 -1.92 -1.11
N ALA A 321 32.12 -1.19 -2.20
CA ALA A 321 32.52 -1.58 -3.55
C ALA A 321 34.05 -1.68 -3.71
N ARG A 322 34.53 -2.87 -4.12
CA ARG A 322 35.95 -3.20 -4.29
C ARG A 322 36.50 -2.59 -5.60
N LYS A 323 37.76 -2.11 -5.56
CA LYS A 323 38.66 -1.81 -6.72
C LYS A 323 38.88 -2.95 -7.75
N ARG A 324 38.03 -3.97 -7.85
CA ARG A 324 38.36 -5.20 -8.58
C ARG A 324 38.36 -5.10 -10.11
N SER A 325 37.98 -3.97 -10.71
CA SER A 325 38.25 -3.75 -12.13
C SER A 325 38.77 -2.34 -12.38
N LEU A 326 39.73 -2.24 -13.31
CA LEU A 326 40.17 -0.98 -13.93
C LEU A 326 39.00 -0.16 -14.53
N ALA A 327 37.81 -0.75 -14.69
CA ALA A 327 36.61 -0.05 -15.11
C ALA A 327 35.90 0.71 -13.96
N LEU A 328 36.03 0.28 -12.70
CA LEU A 328 35.48 0.98 -11.53
C LEU A 328 36.31 2.19 -11.10
N ASP A 329 37.64 2.14 -11.27
CA ASP A 329 38.51 3.32 -11.10
C ASP A 329 38.27 4.38 -12.21
N LYS A 330 37.64 3.99 -13.32
CA LYS A 330 37.14 4.91 -14.36
C LYS A 330 35.72 5.43 -14.10
N GLN A 331 35.07 5.02 -13.00
CA GLN A 331 33.75 5.52 -12.66
C GLN A 331 33.88 6.98 -12.21
N ARG A 332 33.39 7.89 -13.05
CA ARG A 332 33.50 9.35 -12.85
C ARG A 332 32.93 9.75 -11.49
N GLY A 333 33.71 10.49 -10.69
CA GLY A 333 33.26 11.03 -9.41
C GLY A 333 33.43 10.09 -8.21
N ARG A 334 34.24 9.03 -8.33
CA ARG A 334 34.64 8.21 -7.18
C ARG A 334 35.70 8.94 -6.36
N THR A 335 35.47 9.04 -5.06
CA THR A 335 36.33 9.69 -4.09
C THR A 335 37.05 8.65 -3.25
N HIS A 336 38.31 8.92 -2.91
CA HIS A 336 39.15 8.04 -2.12
C HIS A 336 39.73 8.80 -0.94
N ALA A 337 39.64 8.23 0.26
CA ALA A 337 40.41 8.76 1.37
C ALA A 337 41.91 8.61 1.09
N SER A 338 42.66 9.69 1.33
CA SER A 338 44.11 9.66 1.35
C SER A 338 44.53 8.98 2.65
N MET A 339 45.08 7.78 2.58
CA MET A 339 45.81 7.24 3.72
C MET A 339 47.17 6.68 3.29
N PRO A 340 48.27 7.11 3.94
CA PRO A 340 49.54 6.42 3.83
C PRO A 340 49.41 5.10 4.59
N GLY A 341 49.22 4.00 3.86
CA GLY A 341 49.27 2.66 4.43
C GLY A 341 47.93 2.04 4.82
N PHE A 342 46.99 1.90 3.88
CA PHE A 342 45.91 0.91 4.00
C PHE A 342 45.86 -0.05 2.81
N VAL A 343 45.13 -1.14 2.94
CA VAL A 343 45.81 -2.42 2.95
C VAL A 343 45.31 -3.34 1.77
N VAL A 344 46.20 -3.86 0.88
CA VAL A 344 46.09 -4.95 -0.16
C VAL A 344 46.96 -6.22 0.11
N ALA A 345 46.41 -7.43 0.24
CA ALA A 345 47.23 -8.63 0.51
C ALA A 345 48.21 -8.94 -0.63
N GLU A 346 49.50 -8.69 -0.40
CA GLU A 346 50.57 -8.96 -1.35
C GLU A 346 51.51 -10.00 -0.75
N THR A 347 51.74 -11.06 -1.51
CA THR A 347 52.73 -12.07 -1.19
C THR A 347 54.05 -11.59 -1.77
N ILE A 348 54.94 -11.08 -0.93
CA ILE A 348 56.29 -10.65 -1.33
C ILE A 348 57.26 -11.53 -0.54
N ASN A 349 58.13 -12.27 -1.25
CA ASN A 349 59.14 -13.15 -0.67
C ASN A 349 58.60 -14.16 0.37
N GLY A 350 57.48 -14.82 0.09
CA GLY A 350 56.92 -15.88 0.96
C GLY A 350 56.23 -15.39 2.23
N LYS A 351 56.10 -14.07 2.46
CA LYS A 351 55.34 -13.49 3.58
C LYS A 351 54.00 -12.92 3.09
N VAL A 352 52.93 -13.20 3.83
CA VAL A 352 51.58 -12.64 3.57
C VAL A 352 51.44 -11.31 4.30
N LYS A 353 51.41 -10.20 3.57
CA LYS A 353 51.11 -8.89 4.16
C LYS A 353 49.59 -8.73 4.22
N LEU A 354 48.95 -8.98 5.37
CA LEU A 354 47.50 -8.87 5.53
C LEU A 354 47.02 -7.44 5.52
N ARG A 355 45.83 -7.27 4.95
CA ARG A 355 45.46 -5.98 4.46
C ARG A 355 43.90 -5.78 4.44
N ALA A 356 43.35 -5.13 5.49
CA ALA A 356 41.94 -4.78 5.69
C ALA A 356 41.49 -3.52 4.92
N ARG A 357 40.26 -3.49 4.41
CA ARG A 357 39.64 -2.27 3.84
C ARG A 357 38.46 -1.86 4.69
N HIS A 358 38.46 -0.61 5.14
CA HIS A 358 37.32 -0.02 5.82
C HIS A 358 36.22 0.28 4.80
N TRP A 359 34.99 -0.06 5.17
CA TRP A 359 33.79 0.46 4.51
C TRP A 359 33.91 1.99 4.39
N GLY A 360 33.43 2.59 3.30
CA GLY A 360 33.46 4.04 3.12
C GLY A 360 34.83 4.61 2.75
N TYR A 361 35.92 3.82 2.69
CA TYR A 361 37.23 4.27 2.19
C TYR A 361 37.16 4.85 0.76
N SER A 362 36.34 4.23 -0.09
CA SER A 362 36.01 4.72 -1.41
C SER A 362 34.50 4.75 -1.59
N PHE A 363 34.00 5.82 -2.17
CA PHE A 363 32.57 6.01 -2.42
C PHE A 363 32.37 6.92 -3.63
N THR A 364 31.16 6.96 -4.17
CA THR A 364 30.81 7.78 -5.33
C THR A 364 30.08 9.04 -4.87
N GLU A 365 30.79 10.16 -4.64
CA GLU A 365 30.20 11.38 -4.04
C GLU A 365 28.89 11.79 -4.72
N LEU A 366 28.82 11.67 -6.05
CA LEU A 366 27.64 12.05 -6.82
C LEU A 366 26.40 11.19 -6.48
N LEU A 367 26.57 9.91 -6.17
CA LEU A 367 25.47 9.04 -5.73
C LEU A 367 24.94 9.50 -4.37
N TRP A 368 25.84 9.73 -3.41
CA TRP A 368 25.49 10.20 -2.07
C TRP A 368 24.78 11.56 -2.14
N MET A 369 25.33 12.51 -2.90
CA MET A 369 24.69 13.80 -3.12
C MET A 369 23.32 13.68 -3.79
N SER A 370 23.16 12.75 -4.75
CA SER A 370 21.89 12.48 -5.44
C SER A 370 20.82 11.93 -4.49
N ILE A 371 21.19 11.05 -3.56
CA ILE A 371 20.25 10.56 -2.53
C ILE A 371 19.83 11.72 -1.62
N LEU A 372 20.75 12.60 -1.19
CA LEU A 372 20.37 13.80 -0.45
C LEU A 372 19.48 14.75 -1.26
N ASP A 373 19.70 14.89 -2.58
CA ASP A 373 18.81 15.66 -3.48
C ASP A 373 17.40 15.06 -3.51
N ILE A 374 17.28 13.73 -3.60
CA ILE A 374 16.00 13.04 -3.59
C ILE A 374 15.25 13.28 -2.28
N LEU A 375 15.95 13.21 -1.14
CA LEU A 375 15.37 13.52 0.17
C LEU A 375 14.85 14.96 0.23
N LEU A 376 15.60 15.93 -0.32
CA LEU A 376 15.19 17.33 -0.37
C LEU A 376 14.04 17.62 -1.35
N TYR A 377 13.79 16.75 -2.33
CA TYR A 377 12.61 16.86 -3.20
C TYR A 377 11.32 16.43 -2.51
N LEU A 378 11.40 15.70 -1.39
CA LEU A 378 10.23 15.29 -0.64
C LEU A 378 9.72 16.46 0.23
N PRO A 379 8.39 16.65 0.33
CA PRO A 379 7.83 17.61 1.27
C PRO A 379 8.22 17.27 2.71
N LYS A 380 8.53 18.29 3.52
CA LYS A 380 8.97 18.13 4.93
C LYS A 380 7.96 17.32 5.74
N GLU A 381 6.67 17.54 5.48
CA GLU A 381 5.57 16.82 6.11
C GLU A 381 5.49 15.33 5.76
N VAL A 382 6.18 14.89 4.70
CA VAL A 382 6.29 13.47 4.34
C VAL A 382 7.59 12.89 4.87
N ILE A 383 8.74 13.49 4.53
CA ILE A 383 10.04 12.94 4.91
C ILE A 383 10.20 12.83 6.43
N PHE A 384 9.79 13.83 7.21
CA PHE A 384 9.96 13.80 8.67
C PHE A 384 8.75 13.27 9.43
N HIS A 385 7.75 12.72 8.74
CA HIS A 385 6.61 12.06 9.39
C HIS A 385 7.02 10.73 10.03
N ASN A 386 6.30 10.32 11.08
CA ASN A 386 6.56 9.06 11.79
C ASN A 386 6.50 7.82 10.87
N CYS A 387 5.70 7.87 9.80
CA CYS A 387 5.65 6.78 8.82
C CYS A 387 6.99 6.63 8.07
N SER A 388 7.67 7.73 7.73
CA SER A 388 8.93 7.71 6.98
C SER A 388 10.08 7.15 7.81
N ILE A 389 10.05 7.39 9.13
CA ILE A 389 10.96 6.77 10.09
C ILE A 389 10.79 5.25 10.07
N GLN A 390 9.55 4.77 10.18
CA GLN A 390 9.24 3.34 10.08
C GLN A 390 9.57 2.71 8.70
N MET A 391 9.67 3.52 7.65
CA MET A 391 10.03 3.07 6.29
C MET A 391 11.55 3.00 6.04
N GLY A 392 12.37 3.45 6.98
CA GLY A 392 13.81 3.30 6.92
C GLY A 392 14.61 4.60 6.80
N LEU A 393 14.02 5.76 7.13
CA LEU A 393 14.73 7.05 7.00
C LEU A 393 15.97 7.12 7.90
N CYS A 394 15.85 6.63 9.14
CA CYS A 394 16.94 6.70 10.11
C CYS A 394 18.14 5.84 9.68
N GLU A 395 17.92 4.76 8.96
CA GLU A 395 18.94 3.88 8.38
C GLU A 395 19.70 4.58 7.25
N VAL A 396 19.00 5.41 6.45
CA VAL A 396 19.65 6.29 5.48
C VAL A 396 20.55 7.29 6.22
N PHE A 397 20.04 7.97 7.24
CA PHE A 397 20.81 8.94 8.03
C PHE A 397 22.02 8.31 8.74
N ALA A 398 21.83 7.15 9.37
CA ALA A 398 22.88 6.36 9.98
C ALA A 398 24.02 6.04 8.99
N THR A 399 23.65 5.73 7.74
CA THR A 399 24.63 5.46 6.67
C THR A 399 25.45 6.72 6.32
N TYR A 400 24.86 7.92 6.32
CA TYR A 400 25.61 9.18 6.15
C TYR A 400 26.54 9.48 7.31
N ILE A 401 26.05 9.33 8.54
CA ILE A 401 26.87 9.57 9.74
C ILE A 401 28.08 8.65 9.74
N ARG A 402 27.87 7.36 9.43
CA ARG A 402 28.94 6.37 9.32
C ARG A 402 29.98 6.77 8.27
N LEU A 403 29.56 7.25 7.09
CA LEU A 403 30.52 7.70 6.06
C LEU A 403 31.35 8.88 6.53
N ILE A 404 30.71 9.89 7.11
CA ILE A 404 31.38 11.11 7.59
C ILE A 404 32.39 10.77 8.68
N ALA A 405 31.96 10.00 9.68
CA ALA A 405 32.81 9.53 10.78
C ALA A 405 34.02 8.73 10.29
N ILE A 406 33.81 7.80 9.35
CA ILE A 406 34.93 7.03 8.78
C ILE A 406 35.87 7.95 8.00
N GLN A 407 35.35 8.81 7.13
CA GLN A 407 36.21 9.72 6.35
C GLN A 407 37.02 10.64 7.25
N ARG A 408 36.46 11.09 8.38
CA ARG A 408 37.20 11.82 9.41
C ARG A 408 38.35 11.02 10.00
N THR A 409 38.10 9.78 10.45
CA THR A 409 39.15 8.88 10.97
C THR A 409 40.23 8.60 9.92
N LEU A 410 39.86 8.52 8.65
CA LEU A 410 40.78 8.31 7.53
C LEU A 410 41.50 9.60 7.08
N GLN A 411 41.37 10.72 7.80
CA GLN A 411 41.90 12.04 7.41
C GLN A 411 41.43 12.53 6.04
N GLY A 412 40.26 12.05 5.60
CA GLY A 412 39.59 12.38 4.36
C GLY A 412 38.45 13.39 4.52
N ASP A 413 38.42 14.20 5.58
CA ASP A 413 37.30 15.12 5.87
C ASP A 413 36.89 16.00 4.68
N GLY A 414 37.87 16.46 3.89
CA GLY A 414 37.63 17.25 2.68
C GLY A 414 36.78 16.54 1.63
N ASN A 415 36.83 15.20 1.57
CA ASN A 415 36.09 14.39 0.62
C ASN A 415 34.58 14.40 0.89
N THR A 416 34.18 14.60 2.15
CA THR A 416 32.78 14.59 2.58
C THR A 416 32.23 15.97 2.89
N ALA A 417 33.00 17.04 2.72
CA ALA A 417 32.60 18.39 3.12
C ALA A 417 31.23 18.82 2.55
N ARG A 418 31.00 18.57 1.25
CA ARG A 418 29.72 18.90 0.58
C ARG A 418 28.56 18.04 1.06
N ILE A 419 28.81 16.75 1.26
CA ILE A 419 27.84 15.80 1.82
C ILE A 419 27.45 16.24 3.22
N LYS A 420 28.44 16.49 4.09
CA LYS A 420 28.27 16.96 5.47
C LYS A 420 27.43 18.24 5.51
N GLN A 421 27.81 19.27 4.76
CA GLN A 421 27.06 20.54 4.73
C GLN A 421 25.58 20.35 4.41
N LYS A 422 25.30 19.58 3.35
CA LYS A 422 23.93 19.33 2.91
C LYS A 422 23.16 18.45 3.89
N PHE A 423 23.79 17.42 4.43
CA PHE A 423 23.21 16.54 5.43
C PHE A 423 22.87 17.29 6.72
N THR A 424 23.76 18.17 7.20
CA THR A 424 23.50 19.06 8.35
C THR A 424 22.21 19.87 8.17
N SER A 425 21.97 20.40 6.95
CA SER A 425 20.73 21.15 6.68
C SER A 425 19.46 20.29 6.76
N ILE A 426 19.55 19.02 6.35
CA ILE A 426 18.44 18.05 6.45
C ILE A 426 18.20 17.68 7.92
N LEU A 427 19.25 17.43 8.69
CA LEU A 427 19.14 17.11 10.11
C LEU A 427 18.57 18.27 10.92
N ALA A 428 18.96 19.51 10.64
CA ALA A 428 18.35 20.69 11.25
C ALA A 428 16.84 20.74 10.95
N ALA A 429 16.45 20.51 9.69
CA ALA A 429 15.04 20.45 9.32
C ALA A 429 14.28 19.29 9.99
N PHE A 430 14.94 18.13 10.22
CA PHE A 430 14.34 17.00 10.95
C PHE A 430 14.06 17.37 12.41
N ARG A 431 15.06 17.92 13.10
CA ARG A 431 14.94 18.40 14.48
C ARG A 431 13.80 19.40 14.63
N ASP A 432 13.73 20.37 13.73
CA ASP A 432 12.74 21.45 13.82
C ASP A 432 11.32 20.96 13.48
N PHE A 433 11.18 20.00 12.55
CA PHE A 433 9.87 19.53 12.08
C PHE A 433 9.28 18.40 12.94
N ASN A 434 10.12 17.50 13.47
CA ASN A 434 9.67 16.40 14.34
C ASN A 434 10.61 16.23 15.55
N PRO A 435 10.54 17.15 16.54
CA PRO A 435 11.42 17.14 17.70
C PRO A 435 11.31 15.85 18.53
N SER A 436 10.11 15.27 18.61
CA SER A 436 9.87 14.04 19.37
C SER A 436 10.64 12.86 18.80
N ALA A 437 10.52 12.63 17.49
CA ALA A 437 11.27 11.56 16.83
C ALA A 437 12.78 11.83 16.83
N TRP A 438 13.19 13.08 16.62
CA TRP A 438 14.59 13.49 16.71
C TRP A 438 15.19 13.11 18.06
N ASN A 439 14.54 13.48 19.17
CA ASN A 439 15.02 13.22 20.53
C ASN A 439 15.15 11.73 20.87
N ILE A 440 14.32 10.89 20.26
CA ILE A 440 14.45 9.44 20.36
C ILE A 440 15.67 8.98 19.55
N TRP A 441 15.73 9.36 18.27
CA TRP A 441 16.76 8.90 17.36
C TRP A 441 18.18 9.33 17.74
N ILE A 442 18.39 10.53 18.29
CA ILE A 442 19.73 10.97 18.71
C ILE A 442 20.33 10.15 19.86
N LYS A 443 19.48 9.44 20.62
CA LYS A 443 19.87 8.54 21.72
C LYS A 443 20.04 7.09 21.25
N ASP A 444 19.70 6.79 20.00
CA ASP A 444 19.92 5.46 19.42
C ASP A 444 21.40 5.26 19.09
N LYS A 445 21.80 3.99 18.91
CA LYS A 445 23.12 3.61 18.40
C LYS A 445 23.09 3.37 16.89
N ILE A 446 24.22 3.60 16.24
CA ILE A 446 24.38 3.34 14.81
C ILE A 446 24.84 1.90 14.61
N SER A 447 23.98 1.09 13.98
CA SER A 447 24.32 -0.30 13.65
C SER A 447 25.66 -0.43 12.91
N ASP A 448 26.40 -1.48 13.24
CA ASP A 448 27.76 -1.80 12.77
C ASP A 448 28.89 -0.88 13.30
N VAL A 449 28.58 0.14 14.10
CA VAL A 449 29.57 1.00 14.78
C VAL A 449 29.08 1.40 16.18
N ASP A 450 28.43 0.45 16.87
CA ASP A 450 27.82 0.67 18.19
C ASP A 450 28.84 1.13 19.26
N GLU A 451 30.11 0.79 19.06
CA GLU A 451 31.23 1.24 19.90
C GLU A 451 31.45 2.75 19.88
N TRP A 452 30.95 3.48 18.89
CA TRP A 452 31.08 4.94 18.81
C TRP A 452 30.05 5.69 19.65
N GLY A 453 29.14 4.97 20.30
CA GLY A 453 28.14 5.53 21.19
C GLY A 453 26.86 5.96 20.47
N GLU A 454 26.14 6.89 21.10
CA GLU A 454 24.86 7.40 20.63
C GLU A 454 25.03 8.31 19.40
N VAL A 455 24.01 8.37 18.54
CA VAL A 455 23.97 9.20 17.33
C VAL A 455 24.36 10.66 17.64
N GLY A 456 23.84 11.24 18.72
CA GLY A 456 24.13 12.61 19.14
C GLY A 456 25.61 12.85 19.39
N TYR A 457 26.28 11.91 20.07
CA TYR A 457 27.73 11.98 20.31
C TYR A 457 28.53 11.90 19.01
N VAL A 458 28.18 10.97 18.12
CA VAL A 458 28.88 10.82 16.84
C VAL A 458 28.71 12.07 15.96
N LEU A 459 27.54 12.70 15.96
CA LEU A 459 27.30 13.97 15.25
C LEU A 459 28.18 15.10 15.80
N ALA A 460 28.21 15.29 17.13
CA ALA A 460 29.03 16.31 17.78
C ALA A 460 30.52 16.08 17.54
N TRP A 461 31.00 14.83 17.68
CA TRP A 461 32.37 14.45 17.36
C TRP A 461 32.73 14.79 15.90
N ASN A 462 31.77 14.67 14.99
CA ASN A 462 31.94 15.03 13.59
C ASN A 462 31.75 16.52 13.28
N GLY A 463 31.57 17.38 14.28
CA GLY A 463 31.35 18.82 14.12
C GLY A 463 30.05 19.14 13.39
N ILE A 464 28.98 18.40 13.73
CA ILE A 464 27.60 18.66 13.34
C ILE A 464 26.84 19.05 14.62
N ASP A 465 27.02 20.29 15.05
CA ASP A 465 26.47 20.80 16.30
C ASP A 465 24.99 21.15 16.13
N LEU A 466 24.14 20.14 16.31
CA LEU A 466 22.67 20.27 16.30
C LEU A 466 22.04 19.96 17.66
N VAL A 467 22.86 19.61 18.66
CA VAL A 467 22.45 19.28 20.03
C VAL A 467 23.00 20.37 20.95
N ALA A 468 22.16 20.92 21.84
CA ALA A 468 22.64 21.86 22.85
C ALA A 468 23.55 21.11 23.84
N PRO A 469 24.63 21.73 24.36
CA PRO A 469 25.57 21.06 25.27
C PRO A 469 24.94 20.46 26.54
N ALA A 470 23.73 20.87 26.89
CA ALA A 470 23.01 20.44 28.10
C ALA A 470 22.41 19.01 28.03
N ASP A 471 22.37 18.38 26.85
CA ASP A 471 21.79 17.04 26.65
C ASP A 471 22.85 15.93 26.47
N LEU A 472 24.15 16.26 26.58
CA LEU A 472 25.24 15.27 26.56
C LEU A 472 25.48 14.73 27.98
N PRO A 473 25.71 13.41 28.16
CA PRO A 473 26.02 12.86 29.47
C PRO A 473 27.28 13.52 30.07
N PRO A 474 27.37 13.69 31.42
CA PRO A 474 28.31 14.62 32.06
C PRO A 474 29.80 14.28 31.95
N ASP A 475 30.17 13.18 31.31
CA ASP A 475 31.53 12.63 31.40
C ASP A 475 32.48 13.05 30.25
N SER A 476 32.05 13.93 29.34
CA SER A 476 32.86 14.31 28.16
C SER A 476 33.49 15.70 28.20
N ALA A 477 33.59 16.36 29.36
CA ALA A 477 34.33 17.63 29.47
C ALA A 477 35.86 17.46 29.62
N ASN A 478 36.37 16.23 29.71
CA ASN A 478 37.81 15.94 29.81
C ASN A 478 38.16 14.73 28.93
N ASN A 479 38.44 14.96 27.65
CA ASN A 479 39.43 14.23 26.83
C ASN A 479 39.60 14.88 25.46
#